data_AF-A0A7C3LHH5-F1
#
_entry.id   AF-A0A7C3LHH5-F1
#
_cell.length_a   1.000
_cell.length_b   1.000
_cell.length_c   1.000
_cell.angle_alpha   90.00
_cell.angle_beta   90.00
_cell.angle_gamma   90.00
#
_symmetry.space_group_name_H-M   'P 1'
#
loop_
_entity.id
_entity.type
_entity.pdbx_description
1 polymer ?
#
loop_
_entity_poly.entity_id
_entity_poly.type
_entity_poly.pdbx_seq_one_letter_code
_entity_poly.pdbx_strand_id
1 'polypeptide(L)'
;DLIAPEHINRVPYLIKLAGGDRNPLDSWIVFLTIGTVLGGFISGFFNHRIKFETVKGPHITTRTRWIMAFLGGTLMGYGARFARGCTSGQALSGGAVLSVGSWAFMLAVFGGAYALAYSVRRLWN
;
A
#
# COMPACT_ATOMS: atom_id res chain seq x y z
N ASP A 1 -6.21 -23.35 4.93
CA ASP A 1 -6.84 -24.34 5.82
C ASP A 1 -5.92 -25.28 6.62
N LEU A 2 -4.60 -25.33 6.40
CA LEU A 2 -3.75 -26.35 7.06
C LEU A 2 -3.29 -26.05 8.50
N ILE A 3 -3.47 -24.83 9.03
CA ILE A 3 -2.80 -24.44 10.29
C ILE A 3 -3.77 -23.87 11.36
N ALA A 4 -4.93 -23.29 11.00
CA ALA A 4 -5.91 -22.79 11.99
C ALA A 4 -7.32 -22.51 11.38
N PRO A 5 -8.13 -23.53 11.07
CA PRO A 5 -9.45 -23.35 10.44
C PRO A 5 -10.47 -22.61 11.32
N GLU A 6 -10.43 -22.79 12.64
CA GLU A 6 -11.34 -22.13 13.61
C GLU A 6 -11.17 -20.60 13.67
N HIS A 7 -9.95 -20.09 13.46
CA HIS A 7 -9.68 -18.65 13.55
C HIS A 7 -10.16 -17.89 12.30
N ILE A 8 -10.06 -18.55 11.13
CA ILE A 8 -10.53 -18.00 9.85
C ILE A 8 -12.06 -17.85 9.85
N ASN A 9 -12.78 -18.77 10.49
CA ASN A 9 -14.24 -18.80 10.56
C ASN A 9 -14.87 -17.87 11.60
N ARG A 10 -14.07 -17.28 12.51
CA ARG A 10 -14.56 -16.31 13.51
C ARG A 10 -14.32 -14.85 13.16
N VAL A 11 -13.47 -14.58 12.16
CA VAL A 11 -13.13 -13.21 11.76
C VAL A 11 -13.89 -12.86 10.47
N PRO A 12 -14.87 -11.94 10.49
CA PRO A 12 -15.72 -11.63 9.32
C PRO A 12 -14.96 -11.23 8.06
N TYR A 13 -13.75 -10.67 8.23
CA TYR A 13 -12.85 -10.32 7.13
C TYR A 13 -12.22 -11.55 6.46
N LEU A 14 -11.82 -12.56 7.26
CA LEU A 14 -11.16 -13.76 6.76
C LEU A 14 -12.17 -14.71 6.10
N ILE A 15 -13.41 -14.77 6.59
CA ILE A 15 -14.50 -15.53 5.97
C ILE A 15 -14.77 -15.05 4.53
N LYS A 16 -14.73 -13.74 4.27
CA LYS A 16 -14.89 -13.19 2.91
C LYS A 16 -13.72 -13.48 1.97
N LEU A 17 -12.54 -13.76 2.52
CA LEU A 17 -11.31 -13.97 1.76
C LEU A 17 -10.96 -15.46 1.59
N ALA A 18 -11.35 -16.31 2.54
CA ALA A 18 -10.95 -17.72 2.65
C ALA A 18 -11.98 -18.59 3.41
N GLY A 19 -13.25 -18.18 3.50
CA GLY A 19 -14.28 -18.99 4.15
C GLY A 19 -14.76 -20.14 3.23
N GLY A 20 -14.66 -21.38 3.73
CA GLY A 20 -15.02 -22.60 2.98
C GLY A 20 -13.94 -23.02 1.97
N ASP A 21 -14.32 -23.64 0.85
CA ASP A 21 -13.43 -24.10 -0.24
C ASP A 21 -12.85 -22.97 -1.12
N ARG A 22 -12.92 -21.71 -0.69
CA ARG A 22 -12.47 -20.58 -1.51
C ARG A 22 -10.97 -20.41 -1.40
N ASN A 23 -10.26 -20.63 -2.51
CA ASN A 23 -8.83 -20.39 -2.58
C ASN A 23 -8.56 -18.87 -2.44
N PRO A 24 -7.84 -18.40 -1.40
CA PRO A 24 -7.55 -16.98 -1.21
C PRO A 24 -6.69 -16.38 -2.35
N LEU A 25 -6.07 -17.23 -3.18
CA LEU A 25 -5.36 -16.82 -4.39
C LEU A 25 -6.28 -16.47 -5.56
N ASP A 26 -7.55 -16.88 -5.53
CA ASP A 26 -8.56 -16.58 -6.58
C ASP A 26 -9.32 -15.28 -6.32
N SER A 27 -8.86 -14.49 -5.34
CA SER A 27 -9.41 -13.16 -5.10
C SER A 27 -9.00 -12.21 -6.25
N TRP A 28 -9.97 -11.46 -6.77
CA TRP A 28 -9.76 -10.41 -7.79
C TRP A 28 -8.56 -9.50 -7.50
N ILE A 29 -8.27 -9.23 -6.21
CA ILE A 29 -7.15 -8.41 -5.78
C ILE A 29 -5.79 -8.98 -6.22
N VAL A 30 -5.66 -10.31 -6.31
CA VAL A 30 -4.41 -10.99 -6.69
C VAL A 30 -4.14 -10.74 -8.16
N PHE A 31 -5.14 -10.96 -9.02
CA PHE A 31 -5.04 -10.66 -10.46
C PHE A 31 -4.80 -9.18 -10.72
N LEU A 32 -5.49 -8.29 -9.99
CA LEU A 32 -5.26 -6.84 -10.09
C LEU A 32 -3.83 -6.46 -9.68
N THR A 33 -3.30 -7.06 -8.61
CA THR A 33 -1.94 -6.80 -8.14
C THR A 33 -0.90 -7.28 -9.15
N ILE A 34 -1.05 -8.50 -9.66
CA ILE A 34 -0.16 -9.06 -10.70
C ILE A 34 -0.23 -8.19 -11.97
N GLY A 35 -1.43 -7.83 -12.41
CA GLY A 35 -1.63 -6.96 -13.57
C GLY A 35 -1.01 -5.58 -13.40
N THR A 36 -1.10 -4.99 -12.20
CA THR A 36 -0.48 -3.68 -11.90
C THR A 36 1.04 -3.76 -11.93
N VAL A 37 1.63 -4.83 -11.35
CA VAL A 37 3.08 -5.05 -11.37
C VAL A 37 3.59 -5.28 -12.79
N LEU A 38 2.93 -6.17 -13.55
CA LEU A 38 3.31 -6.45 -14.94
C LEU A 38 3.11 -5.23 -15.83
N GLY A 39 2.01 -4.50 -15.71
CA GLY A 39 1.74 -3.28 -16.48
C GLY A 39 2.77 -2.20 -16.21
N GLY A 40 3.14 -1.99 -14.94
CA GLY A 40 4.21 -1.06 -14.55
C GLY A 40 5.57 -1.46 -15.12
N PHE A 41 5.89 -2.76 -15.08
CA PHE A 41 7.15 -3.30 -15.61
C PHE A 41 7.22 -3.15 -17.14
N ILE A 42 6.18 -3.56 -17.87
CA ILE A 42 6.09 -3.45 -19.33
C ILE A 42 6.18 -1.97 -19.75
N SER A 43 5.46 -1.07 -19.06
CA SER A 43 5.56 0.37 -19.28
C SER A 43 6.96 0.90 -19.04
N GLY A 44 7.65 0.45 -18.00
CA GLY A 44 9.05 0.81 -17.73
C GLY A 44 10.01 0.29 -18.80
N PHE A 45 9.76 -0.92 -19.31
CA PHE A 45 10.58 -1.57 -20.33
C PHE A 45 10.51 -0.82 -21.66
N PHE A 46 9.31 -0.53 -22.15
CA PHE A 46 9.13 0.22 -23.40
C PHE A 46 9.72 1.63 -23.35
N ASN A 47 9.72 2.26 -22.17
CA ASN A 47 10.31 3.58 -21.98
C ASN A 47 11.81 3.55 -21.67
N HIS A 48 12.45 2.38 -21.66
CA HIS A 48 13.86 2.19 -21.26
C HIS A 48 14.21 2.81 -19.89
N ARG A 49 13.27 2.81 -18.94
CA ARG A 49 13.43 3.38 -17.59
C ARG A 49 13.69 2.35 -16.50
N ILE A 50 13.84 1.08 -16.84
CA ILE A 50 14.16 0.03 -15.86
C ILE A 50 15.62 0.16 -15.46
N LYS A 51 15.86 0.56 -14.21
CA LYS A 51 17.19 0.60 -13.60
C LYS A 51 17.11 -0.01 -12.20
N PHE A 52 18.03 -0.91 -11.90
CA PHE A 52 18.20 -1.42 -10.54
C PHE A 52 19.08 -0.45 -9.75
N GLU A 53 18.43 0.47 -9.05
CA GLU A 53 19.10 1.46 -8.22
C GLU A 53 18.40 1.62 -6.87
N THR A 54 19.17 1.92 -5.83
CA THR A 54 18.62 2.34 -4.55
C THR A 54 18.69 3.85 -4.47
N VAL A 55 17.55 4.51 -4.75
CA VAL A 55 17.46 5.97 -4.67
C VAL A 55 17.51 6.43 -3.21
N LYS A 56 18.52 7.22 -2.87
CA LYS A 56 18.79 7.72 -1.51
C LYS A 56 19.42 9.11 -1.54
N GLY A 57 19.30 9.86 -0.45
CA GLY A 57 19.99 11.14 -0.28
C GLY A 57 21.51 11.02 -0.17
N PRO A 58 22.27 12.11 -0.42
CA PRO A 58 23.74 12.09 -0.41
C PRO A 58 24.31 11.74 0.97
N HIS A 59 23.63 12.11 2.04
CA HIS A 59 24.11 11.94 3.42
C HIS A 59 23.67 10.64 4.10
N ILE A 60 22.92 9.76 3.43
CA ILE A 60 22.38 8.53 4.06
C ILE A 60 23.01 7.25 3.53
N THR A 61 23.16 6.27 4.43
CA THR A 61 23.62 4.93 4.06
C THR A 61 22.51 4.13 3.39
N THR A 62 22.89 3.14 2.58
CA THR A 62 21.94 2.22 1.95
C THR A 62 21.11 1.49 3.01
N ARG A 63 21.74 1.07 4.11
CA ARG A 63 21.05 0.40 5.23
C ARG A 63 19.96 1.29 5.84
N THR A 64 20.25 2.57 6.10
CA THR A 64 19.27 3.52 6.62
C THR A 64 18.08 3.69 5.66
N ARG A 65 18.35 3.75 4.34
CA ARG A 65 17.30 3.88 3.33
C ARG A 65 16.32 2.71 3.34
N TRP A 66 16.84 1.48 3.41
CA TRP A 66 16.01 0.28 3.46
C TRP A 66 15.22 0.16 4.75
N ILE A 67 15.81 0.49 5.90
CA ILE A 67 15.10 0.53 7.19
C ILE A 67 13.94 1.55 7.13
N MET A 68 14.20 2.76 6.63
CA MET A 68 13.17 3.78 6.48
C MET A 68 12.09 3.40 5.47
N ALA A 69 12.45 2.74 4.37
CA ALA A 69 11.48 2.21 3.39
C ALA A 69 10.55 1.18 4.03
N PHE A 70 11.12 0.26 4.81
CA PHE A 70 10.38 -0.79 5.50
C PHE A 70 9.44 -0.23 6.57
N LEU A 71 9.94 0.71 7.41
CA LEU A 71 9.13 1.39 8.42
C LEU A 71 7.98 2.18 7.78
N GLY A 72 8.28 2.93 6.71
CA GLY A 72 7.26 3.68 5.97
C GLY A 72 6.20 2.77 5.34
N GLY A 73 6.61 1.66 4.73
CA GLY A 73 5.69 0.66 4.19
C GLY A 73 4.82 -0.01 5.25
N THR A 74 5.38 -0.32 6.41
CA THR A 74 4.65 -0.91 7.54
C THR A 74 3.60 0.06 8.09
N LEU A 75 3.98 1.32 8.31
CA LEU A 75 3.07 2.38 8.76
C LEU A 75 1.95 2.64 7.74
N MET A 76 2.28 2.67 6.45
CA MET A 76 1.28 2.78 5.37
C MET A 76 0.31 1.60 5.38
N GLY A 77 0.82 0.37 5.50
CA GLY A 77 -0.02 -0.83 5.54
C GLY A 77 -0.97 -0.84 6.75
N TYR A 78 -0.45 -0.48 7.92
CA TYR A 78 -1.26 -0.33 9.14
C TYR A 78 -2.32 0.77 8.97
N GLY A 79 -1.94 1.94 8.45
CA GLY A 79 -2.83 3.07 8.21
C GLY A 79 -3.93 2.74 7.20
N ALA A 80 -3.61 2.05 6.10
CA ALA A 80 -4.59 1.60 5.11
C ALA A 80 -5.61 0.63 5.73
N ARG A 81 -5.16 -0.22 6.66
CA ARG A 81 -6.06 -1.11 7.39
C ARG A 81 -6.97 -0.36 8.36
N PHE A 82 -6.41 0.59 9.10
CA PHE A 82 -7.15 1.44 10.04
C PHE A 82 -8.22 2.27 9.33
N ALA A 83 -7.88 2.86 8.18
CA ALA A 83 -8.79 3.63 7.34
C ALA A 83 -9.77 2.75 6.52
N ARG A 84 -9.67 1.41 6.64
CA ARG A 84 -10.46 0.44 5.87
C ARG A 84 -10.41 0.67 4.35
N GLY A 85 -9.28 1.19 3.86
CA GLY A 85 -9.09 1.47 2.45
C GLY A 85 -7.71 2.06 2.16
N CYS A 86 -7.32 1.99 0.89
CA CYS A 86 -6.08 2.58 0.37
C CYS A 86 -6.38 3.91 -0.34
N THR A 87 -5.33 4.59 -0.78
CA THR A 87 -5.46 5.86 -1.52
C THR A 87 -6.32 5.71 -2.79
N SER A 88 -6.20 4.62 -3.53
CA SER A 88 -7.06 4.40 -4.71
C SER A 88 -8.53 4.19 -4.34
N GLY A 89 -8.81 3.46 -3.25
CA GLY A 89 -10.18 3.19 -2.81
C GLY A 89 -10.86 4.39 -2.14
N GLN A 90 -10.22 4.99 -1.15
CA GLN A 90 -10.78 6.11 -0.39
C GLN A 90 -10.63 7.43 -1.14
N ALA A 91 -9.43 7.78 -1.64
CA ALA A 91 -9.25 9.09 -2.26
C ALA A 91 -9.80 9.17 -3.69
N LEU A 92 -9.55 8.18 -4.55
CA LEU A 92 -10.02 8.24 -5.95
C LEU A 92 -11.49 7.81 -6.09
N SER A 93 -11.82 6.56 -5.76
CA SER A 93 -13.20 6.05 -5.94
C SER A 93 -14.17 6.69 -4.95
N GLY A 94 -13.78 6.81 -3.68
CA GLY A 94 -14.59 7.44 -2.65
C GLY A 94 -14.73 8.95 -2.82
N GLY A 95 -13.70 9.63 -3.36
CA GLY A 95 -13.75 11.05 -3.71
C GLY A 95 -14.65 11.33 -4.90
N ALA A 96 -14.67 10.44 -5.91
CA ALA A 96 -15.53 10.56 -7.09
C ALA A 96 -17.02 10.54 -6.77
N VAL A 97 -17.42 9.83 -5.71
CA VAL A 97 -18.82 9.82 -5.20
C VAL A 97 -19.08 10.89 -4.13
N LEU A 98 -18.17 11.86 -3.95
CA LEU A 98 -18.24 12.94 -2.96
C LEU A 98 -18.50 12.45 -1.52
N SER A 99 -17.96 11.30 -1.15
CA SER A 99 -18.10 10.83 0.24
C SER A 99 -17.31 11.73 1.19
N VAL A 100 -17.98 12.26 2.21
CA VAL A 100 -17.37 13.13 3.23
C VAL A 100 -16.19 12.44 3.92
N GLY A 101 -16.32 11.13 4.19
CA GLY A 101 -15.25 10.33 4.81
C GLY A 101 -14.00 10.24 3.93
N SER A 102 -14.18 10.12 2.61
CA SER A 102 -13.10 10.07 1.63
C SER A 102 -12.35 11.39 1.50
N TRP A 103 -13.09 12.51 1.54
CA TRP A 103 -12.50 13.84 1.55
C TRP A 103 -11.73 14.11 2.85
N ALA A 104 -12.28 13.73 4.00
CA ALA A 104 -11.58 13.81 5.29
C ALA A 104 -10.30 12.95 5.28
N PHE A 105 -10.37 11.74 4.74
CA PHE A 105 -9.21 10.86 4.56
C PHE A 105 -8.15 11.51 3.67
N MET A 106 -8.55 12.06 2.52
CA MET A 106 -7.63 12.73 1.59
C MET A 106 -6.91 13.90 2.27
N LEU A 107 -7.63 14.79 2.94
CA LEU A 107 -7.05 15.92 3.67
C LEU A 107 -6.11 15.47 4.79
N ALA A 108 -6.47 14.44 5.55
CA ALA A 108 -5.63 13.89 6.60
C ALA A 108 -4.34 13.27 6.05
N VAL A 109 -4.41 12.56 4.92
CA VAL A 109 -3.24 11.97 4.26
C VAL A 109 -2.29 13.06 3.76
N PHE A 110 -2.79 14.06 3.04
CA PHE A 110 -1.94 15.15 2.55
C PHE A 110 -1.37 15.98 3.70
N GLY A 111 -2.20 16.37 4.67
CA GLY A 111 -1.77 17.14 5.84
C GLY A 111 -0.71 16.40 6.65
N GLY A 112 -0.94 15.11 6.94
CA GLY A 112 0.02 14.26 7.63
C GLY A 112 1.31 14.04 6.84
N ALA A 113 1.21 13.84 5.53
CA ALA A 113 2.37 13.65 4.66
C ALA A 113 3.25 14.91 4.63
N TYR A 114 2.68 16.11 4.48
CA TYR A 114 3.45 17.36 4.51
C TYR A 114 4.06 17.64 5.88
N ALA A 115 3.35 17.35 6.96
CA ALA A 115 3.88 17.49 8.31
C ALA A 115 5.08 16.55 8.54
N LEU A 116 4.98 15.28 8.13
CA LEU A 116 6.09 14.33 8.24
C LEU A 116 7.24 14.65 7.29
N ALA A 117 6.93 15.12 6.06
CA ALA A 117 7.93 15.48 5.05
C ALA A 117 8.95 16.49 5.62
N TYR A 118 8.49 17.46 6.41
CA TYR A 118 9.37 18.41 7.07
C TYR A 118 10.41 17.76 8.00
N SER A 119 10.02 16.72 8.73
CA SER A 119 10.92 15.99 9.63
C SER A 119 11.87 15.07 8.86
N VAL A 120 11.37 14.38 7.83
CA VAL A 120 12.15 13.40 7.06
C VAL A 120 12.99 14.01 5.96
N ARG A 121 12.84 15.31 5.63
CA ARG A 121 13.64 16.00 4.60
C ARG A 121 15.15 15.87 4.80
N ARG A 122 15.60 15.73 6.06
CA ARG A 122 17.02 15.51 6.40
C ARG A 122 17.59 14.19 5.88
N LEU A 123 16.73 13.24 5.47
CA LEU A 123 17.16 12.00 4.82
C LEU A 123 17.50 12.20 3.34
N TRP A 124 17.08 13.33 2.75
CA TRP A 124 17.21 13.60 1.32
C TRP A 124 18.06 14.83 0.98
N ASN A 125 18.15 15.79 1.90
CA ASN A 125 19.11 16.90 1.86
C ASN A 125 20.51 16.44 2.29
#